data_AF-A0A8S0FMM4-F1
#
_entry.id   AF-A0A8S0FMM4-F1
#
_cell.length_a   1.000
_cell.length_b   1.000
_cell.length_c   1.000
_cell.angle_alpha   90.00
_cell.angle_beta   90.00
_cell.angle_gamma   90.00
#
_symmetry.space_group_name_H-M   'P 1'
#
loop_
_entity.id
_entity.type
_entity.pdbx_description
1 polymer ?
#
loop_
_entity_poly.entity_id
_entity_poly.type
_entity_poly.pdbx_seq_one_letter_code
_entity_poly.pdbx_strand_id
1 'polypeptide(L)'
;MQHIVSWDDKSELIIGQLHNIQGRQLFLMAFHQSHTSFSVANAPDEPHIEQLVGECRVMRQLKRLISRIAPSPSSVMVVGESGTGKEVVARAIHKLSGRRNKPFIAINCAAIPEQLLESELFGYVKGAFTGASANGKTGLIQAANTGTLFLDETRLALVICH
;
A
#
# COMPACT_ATOMS: atom_id res chain seq x y z
N MET A 1 2.27 19.63 2.81
CA MET A 1 2.76 20.20 1.54
C MET A 1 2.61 19.09 0.50
N GLN A 2 2.05 19.38 -0.68
CA GLN A 2 2.08 18.43 -1.79
C GLN A 2 3.50 18.46 -2.36
N HIS A 3 4.13 17.29 -2.54
CA HIS A 3 5.47 17.19 -3.12
C HIS A 3 5.35 16.53 -4.48
N ILE A 4 5.48 17.32 -5.55
CA ILE A 4 5.63 16.79 -6.90
C ILE A 4 7.06 16.26 -7.01
N VAL A 5 7.22 14.95 -7.23
CA VAL A 5 8.52 14.34 -7.53
C VAL A 5 8.49 13.90 -8.97
N SER A 6 9.33 14.50 -9.80
CA SER A 6 9.52 14.13 -11.21
C SER A 6 10.56 13.02 -11.33
N TRP A 7 10.25 11.96 -12.07
CA TRP A 7 11.21 10.92 -12.45
C TRP A 7 11.10 10.66 -13.95
N ASP A 8 12.22 10.79 -14.65
CA ASP A 8 12.44 10.42 -16.07
C ASP A 8 11.35 10.90 -17.06
N ASP A 9 11.38 12.19 -17.38
CA ASP A 9 10.53 12.90 -18.37
C ASP A 9 9.00 12.80 -18.21
N LYS A 10 8.51 12.13 -17.16
CA LYS A 10 7.09 12.06 -16.77
C LYS A 10 6.85 12.76 -15.45
N SER A 11 6.07 13.84 -15.47
CA SER A 11 5.59 14.51 -14.26
C SER A 11 4.39 13.75 -13.69
N GLU A 12 4.64 12.77 -12.82
CA GLU A 12 3.56 12.13 -12.05
C GLU A 12 3.23 12.94 -10.78
N LEU A 13 1.94 13.18 -10.53
CA LEU A 13 1.50 13.87 -9.32
C LEU A 13 1.56 12.87 -8.15
N ILE A 14 2.63 12.96 -7.36
CA ILE A 14 2.76 12.17 -6.14
C ILE A 14 2.15 12.96 -4.97
N ILE A 15 1.09 12.43 -4.36
CA ILE A 15 0.54 13.01 -3.13
C ILE A 15 1.21 12.31 -1.96
N GLY A 16 2.29 12.91 -1.44
CA GLY A 16 3.02 12.45 -0.26
C GLY A 16 2.72 13.26 0.99
N GLN A 17 2.44 12.62 2.13
CA GLN A 17 2.40 13.29 3.44
C GLN A 17 3.29 12.61 4.47
N LEU A 18 4.23 13.37 5.04
CA LEU A 18 5.13 12.94 6.10
C LEU A 18 4.50 13.24 7.46
N HIS A 19 4.39 12.20 8.27
CA HIS A 19 3.80 12.20 9.59
C HIS A 19 4.88 11.77 10.59
N ASN A 20 5.05 12.54 11.67
CA ASN A 20 5.94 12.17 12.77
C ASN A 20 5.12 11.62 13.94
N ILE A 21 5.26 10.33 14.24
CA ILE A 21 4.50 9.62 15.28
C ILE A 21 5.51 9.14 16.32
N GLN A 22 5.48 9.75 17.51
CA GLN A 22 6.35 9.38 18.65
C GLN A 22 7.86 9.36 18.33
N GLY A 23 8.33 10.28 17.48
CA GLY A 23 9.73 10.36 17.06
C GLY A 23 10.08 9.50 15.84
N ARG A 24 9.10 8.74 15.30
CA ARG A 24 9.25 7.92 14.10
C ARG A 24 8.57 8.56 12.90
N GLN A 25 9.19 8.43 11.72
CA GLN A 25 8.64 9.00 10.49
C GLN A 25 7.78 7.96 9.75
N LEU A 26 6.55 8.35 9.38
CA LEU A 26 5.65 7.62 8.49
C LEU A 26 5.29 8.52 7.32
N PHE A 27 5.63 8.13 6.09
CA PHE A 27 5.36 8.88 4.87
C PHE A 27 4.40 8.09 3.99
N LEU A 28 3.24 8.66 3.67
CA LEU A 28 2.24 8.00 2.83
C LEU A 28 2.17 8.70 1.49
N MET A 29 2.52 7.99 0.42
CA MET A 29 2.46 8.44 -0.97
C MET A 29 1.37 7.71 -1.73
N ALA A 30 0.56 8.41 -2.51
CA ALA A 30 -0.28 7.80 -3.54
C ALA A 30 0.20 8.23 -4.93
N PHE A 31 0.37 7.27 -5.84
CA PHE A 31 0.71 7.52 -7.23
C PHE A 31 -0.59 7.70 -8.04
N HIS A 32 -0.80 8.91 -8.57
CA HIS A 32 -2.02 9.26 -9.29
C HIS A 32 -1.72 9.52 -10.77
N GLN A 33 -2.33 8.76 -11.68
CA GLN A 33 -2.14 8.89 -13.14
C GLN A 33 -2.95 10.05 -13.78
N SER A 34 -3.68 10.86 -13.01
CA SER A 34 -4.50 11.96 -13.55
C SER A 34 -4.46 13.27 -12.75
N HIS A 35 -4.54 14.42 -13.42
CA HIS A 35 -4.32 15.75 -12.84
C HIS A 35 -5.45 16.25 -11.92
N THR A 36 -5.62 15.70 -10.71
CA THR A 36 -6.52 16.28 -9.69
C THR A 36 -5.76 16.74 -8.45
N SER A 37 -5.79 18.05 -8.21
CA SER A 37 -5.15 18.73 -7.08
C SER A 37 -5.87 18.38 -5.77
N PHE A 38 -5.15 17.74 -4.84
CA PHE A 38 -5.73 17.16 -3.64
C PHE A 38 -5.49 18.03 -2.39
N SER A 39 -6.42 18.93 -2.06
CA SER A 39 -6.28 19.84 -0.91
C SER A 39 -6.67 19.15 0.40
N VAL A 40 -5.78 19.15 1.41
CA VAL A 40 -6.01 18.51 2.73
C VAL A 40 -6.89 19.38 3.66
N ALA A 41 -7.60 20.36 3.12
CA ALA A 41 -8.45 21.25 3.91
C ALA A 41 -9.80 20.57 4.24
N ASN A 42 -10.11 20.56 5.54
CA ASN A 42 -11.41 20.40 6.21
C ASN A 42 -12.44 19.45 5.58
N ALA A 43 -12.38 18.17 5.96
CA ALA A 43 -13.57 17.30 5.96
C ALA A 43 -14.26 17.38 7.34
N PRO A 44 -15.60 17.40 7.43
CA PRO A 44 -16.32 17.69 8.68
C PRO A 44 -16.28 16.56 9.70
N ASP A 45 -16.07 15.32 9.28
CA ASP A 45 -16.09 14.14 10.14
C ASP A 45 -14.74 13.43 10.20
N GLU A 46 -14.32 13.06 11.41
CA GLU A 46 -13.13 12.26 11.62
C GLU A 46 -13.45 10.79 11.31
N PRO A 47 -12.84 10.20 10.26
CA PRO A 47 -13.15 8.84 9.89
C PRO A 47 -12.66 7.89 10.99
N HIS A 48 -13.60 7.14 11.58
CA HIS A 48 -13.26 6.11 12.54
C HIS A 48 -12.67 4.91 11.80
N ILE A 49 -11.39 4.63 12.06
CA ILE A 49 -10.68 3.46 11.55
C ILE A 49 -10.35 2.56 12.74
N GLU A 50 -11.17 1.54 12.98
CA GLU A 50 -11.12 0.69 14.19
C GLU A 50 -9.72 0.16 14.54
N GLN A 51 -8.93 -0.21 13.53
CA GLN A 51 -7.61 -0.82 13.75
C GLN A 51 -6.49 0.21 13.91
N LEU A 52 -6.70 1.48 13.53
CA LEU A 52 -5.68 2.53 13.58
C LEU A 52 -5.90 3.41 14.82
N VAL A 53 -5.32 2.95 15.94
CA VAL A 53 -5.46 3.58 17.26
C VAL A 53 -4.57 4.83 17.36
N GLY A 54 -5.15 5.98 17.74
CA GLY A 54 -4.42 7.22 17.98
C GLY A 54 -5.22 8.48 17.67
N GLU A 55 -5.22 9.42 18.62
CA GLU A 55 -6.02 10.66 18.57
C GLU A 55 -5.17 11.94 18.48
N CYS A 56 -3.85 11.80 18.33
CA CYS A 56 -3.00 12.96 18.10
C CYS A 56 -3.28 13.58 16.72
N ARG A 57 -2.96 14.87 16.56
CA ARG A 57 -3.21 15.63 15.32
C ARG A 57 -2.68 14.92 14.08
N VAL A 58 -1.49 14.31 14.19
CA VAL A 58 -0.81 13.58 13.12
C VAL A 58 -1.61 12.34 12.72
N MET A 59 -2.10 11.55 13.68
CA MET A 59 -2.91 10.36 13.41
C MET A 59 -4.27 10.71 12.80
N ARG A 60 -4.88 11.83 13.23
CA ARG A 60 -6.12 12.32 12.62
C ARG A 60 -5.93 12.74 11.17
N GLN A 61 -4.80 13.39 10.84
CA GLN A 61 -4.44 13.71 9.46
C GLN A 61 -4.24 12.44 8.62
N LEU A 62 -3.53 11.44 9.17
CA LEU A 62 -3.35 10.14 8.53
C LEU A 62 -4.68 9.43 8.26
N LYS A 63 -5.59 9.35 9.24
CA LYS A 63 -6.94 8.78 9.08
C LYS A 63 -7.70 9.47 7.94
N ARG A 64 -7.69 10.81 7.90
CA ARG A 64 -8.33 11.59 6.82
C ARG A 64 -7.72 11.31 5.44
N LEU A 65 -6.39 11.19 5.37
CA LEU A 65 -5.69 10.88 4.12
C LEU A 65 -6.06 9.48 3.62
N ILE A 66 -6.05 8.48 4.51
CA ILE A 66 -6.46 7.10 4.20
C ILE A 66 -7.88 7.08 3.64
N SER A 67 -8.84 7.73 4.31
CA SER A 67 -10.24 7.73 3.85
C SER A 67 -10.46 8.37 2.49
N ARG A 68 -9.57 9.27 2.05
CA ARG A 68 -9.66 9.87 0.73
C ARG A 68 -8.96 9.07 -0.36
N ILE A 69 -7.86 8.38 -0.02
CA ILE A 69 -7.11 7.56 -0.99
C ILE A 69 -7.77 6.18 -1.15
N ALA A 70 -8.35 5.61 -0.10
CA ALA A 70 -8.92 4.27 -0.11
C ALA A 70 -9.95 4.01 -1.23
N PRO A 71 -10.86 4.94 -1.59
CA PRO A 71 -11.78 4.73 -2.71
C PRO A 71 -11.11 4.76 -4.09
N SER A 72 -9.88 5.26 -4.19
CA SER A 72 -9.14 5.38 -5.46
C SER A 72 -8.58 4.02 -5.92
N PRO A 73 -8.50 3.77 -7.24
CA PRO A 73 -7.75 2.64 -7.79
C PRO A 73 -6.22 2.83 -7.72
N SER A 74 -5.71 3.97 -7.24
CA SER A 74 -4.27 4.26 -7.15
C SER A 74 -3.51 3.30 -6.24
N SER A 75 -2.29 2.95 -6.64
CA SER A 75 -1.31 2.30 -5.74
C SER A 75 -0.83 3.28 -4.67
N VAL A 76 -0.65 2.78 -3.44
CA VAL A 76 -0.28 3.57 -2.26
C VAL A 76 0.99 3.03 -1.64
N MET A 77 2.00 3.87 -1.51
CA MET A 77 3.25 3.55 -0.84
C MET A 77 3.22 4.09 0.60
N VAL A 78 3.37 3.21 1.57
CA VAL A 78 3.41 3.49 3.00
C VAL A 78 4.85 3.28 3.47
N VAL A 79 5.55 4.36 3.71
CA VAL A 79 6.93 4.38 4.19
C VAL A 79 6.90 4.60 5.68
N GLY A 80 7.72 3.87 6.43
CA GLY A 80 7.89 4.15 7.85
C GLY A 80 8.79 3.13 8.53
N GLU A 81 9.29 3.49 9.70
CA GLU A 81 10.16 2.63 10.48
C GLU A 81 9.52 1.26 10.78
N SER A 82 10.37 0.27 11.05
CA SER A 82 9.89 -1.06 11.45
C SER A 82 9.04 -0.95 12.72
N GLY A 83 7.92 -1.68 12.74
CA GLY A 83 6.98 -1.67 13.88
C GLY A 83 6.12 -0.41 14.03
N THR A 84 6.02 0.47 13.03
CA THR A 84 5.13 1.65 13.05
C THR A 84 3.68 1.36 12.63
N GLY A 85 3.33 0.09 12.38
CA GLY A 85 1.97 -0.30 12.01
C GLY A 85 1.63 -0.09 10.53
N LYS A 86 2.60 -0.19 9.61
CA LYS A 86 2.37 -0.09 8.16
C LYS A 86 1.26 -1.04 7.65
N GLU A 87 1.23 -2.27 8.16
CA GLU A 87 0.19 -3.25 7.82
C GLU A 87 -1.20 -2.77 8.27
N VAL A 88 -1.31 -2.13 9.43
CA VAL A 88 -2.58 -1.56 9.92
C VAL A 88 -3.09 -0.49 8.96
N VAL A 89 -2.19 0.36 8.45
CA VAL A 89 -2.52 1.37 7.45
C VAL A 89 -2.98 0.72 6.14
N ALA A 90 -2.27 -0.30 5.65
CA ALA A 90 -2.65 -1.02 4.43
C ALA A 90 -4.03 -1.70 4.55
N ARG A 91 -4.31 -2.33 5.70
CA ARG A 91 -5.62 -2.93 6.00
C ARG A 91 -6.71 -1.87 6.09
N ALA A 92 -6.43 -0.71 6.66
CA ALA A 92 -7.37 0.41 6.70
C ALA A 92 -7.72 0.91 5.29
N ILE A 93 -6.72 1.07 4.43
CA ILE A 93 -6.91 1.43 3.01
C ILE A 93 -7.81 0.40 2.33
N HIS A 94 -7.52 -0.90 2.48
CA HIS A 94 -8.34 -1.95 1.88
C HIS A 94 -9.79 -1.95 2.41
N LYS A 95 -10.00 -1.85 3.72
CA LYS A 95 -11.34 -1.85 4.33
C LYS A 95 -12.21 -0.66 3.93
N LEU A 96 -11.59 0.49 3.71
CA LEU A 96 -12.29 1.72 3.30
C LEU A 96 -12.44 1.86 1.78
N SER A 97 -11.87 0.93 1.01
CA SER A 97 -11.96 0.91 -0.45
C SER A 97 -13.24 0.22 -0.95
N GLY A 98 -13.54 0.41 -2.23
CA GLY A 98 -14.60 -0.35 -2.93
C GLY A 98 -14.33 -1.86 -2.99
N ARG A 99 -13.10 -2.31 -2.70
CA ARG A 99 -12.68 -3.72 -2.72
C ARG A 99 -12.56 -4.36 -1.35
N ARG A 100 -13.18 -3.78 -0.30
CA ARG A 100 -13.20 -4.33 1.07
C ARG A 100 -13.70 -5.77 1.22
N ASN A 101 -14.48 -6.26 0.24
CA ASN A 101 -15.04 -7.62 0.21
C ASN A 101 -14.22 -8.57 -0.69
N LYS A 102 -13.06 -8.11 -1.18
CA LYS A 102 -12.19 -8.82 -2.11
C LYS A 102 -10.93 -9.30 -1.36
N PRO A 103 -10.11 -10.18 -1.95
CA PRO A 103 -8.92 -10.68 -1.28
C PRO A 103 -7.97 -9.55 -0.84
N PHE A 104 -7.41 -9.66 0.36
CA PHE A 104 -6.27 -8.88 0.81
C PHE A 104 -5.10 -9.84 1.01
N ILE A 105 -4.13 -9.80 0.12
CA ILE A 105 -2.94 -10.66 0.15
C ILE A 105 -1.78 -9.83 0.68
N ALA A 106 -1.21 -10.24 1.81
CA ALA A 106 -0.06 -9.58 2.42
C ALA A 106 1.18 -10.48 2.31
N ILE A 107 2.29 -9.90 1.88
CA ILE A 107 3.56 -10.59 1.69
C ILE A 107 4.65 -9.77 2.37
N ASN A 108 5.45 -10.43 3.20
CA ASN A 108 6.69 -9.87 3.69
C ASN A 108 7.82 -10.29 2.75
N CYS A 109 8.30 -9.35 1.94
CA CYS A 109 9.34 -9.62 0.95
C CYS A 109 10.65 -10.06 1.60
N ALA A 110 10.97 -9.55 2.79
CA ALA A 110 12.18 -9.92 3.54
C ALA A 110 12.14 -11.37 4.07
N ALA A 111 10.97 -12.00 4.11
CA ALA A 111 10.83 -13.40 4.53
C ALA A 111 10.99 -14.40 3.36
N ILE A 112 11.02 -13.92 2.11
CA ILE A 112 11.13 -14.74 0.92
C ILE A 112 12.53 -14.58 0.32
N PRO A 113 13.27 -15.67 0.07
CA PRO A 113 14.52 -15.58 -0.66
C PRO A 113 14.34 -14.92 -2.02
N GLU A 114 15.23 -14.00 -2.39
CA GLU A 114 15.14 -13.22 -3.65
C GLU A 114 14.95 -14.12 -4.88
N GLN A 115 15.64 -15.26 -4.90
CA GLN A 115 15.56 -16.27 -5.96
C GLN A 115 14.16 -16.88 -6.15
N LEU A 116 13.33 -16.87 -5.11
CA LEU A 116 11.96 -17.40 -5.13
C LEU A 116 10.90 -16.31 -5.25
N LEU A 117 11.23 -15.05 -4.95
CA LEU A 117 10.28 -13.94 -4.91
C LEU A 117 9.49 -13.79 -6.21
N GLU A 118 10.16 -13.88 -7.36
CA GLU A 118 9.51 -13.80 -8.67
C GLU A 118 8.50 -14.94 -8.87
N SER A 119 8.90 -16.16 -8.51
CA SER A 119 8.04 -17.35 -8.61
C SER A 119 6.83 -17.32 -7.66
N GLU A 120 6.95 -16.63 -6.53
CA GLU A 120 5.84 -16.37 -5.59
C GLU A 120 4.88 -15.31 -6.14
N LEU A 121 5.41 -14.20 -6.66
CA LEU A 121 4.60 -13.08 -7.15
C LEU A 121 3.84 -13.42 -8.44
N PHE A 122 4.53 -14.01 -9.40
CA PHE A 122 3.99 -14.28 -10.75
C PHE A 122 3.53 -15.72 -10.93
N GLY A 123 3.97 -16.63 -10.06
CA GLY A 123 3.72 -18.06 -10.24
C GLY A 123 4.64 -18.66 -11.30
N TYR A 124 4.41 -19.93 -11.60
CA TYR A 124 5.14 -20.65 -12.64
C TYR A 124 4.32 -21.82 -13.18
N VAL A 125 4.59 -22.20 -14.42
CA VAL A 125 3.99 -23.39 -15.04
C VAL A 125 4.82 -24.64 -14.72
N LYS A 126 4.18 -25.81 -14.83
CA LYS A 126 4.88 -27.10 -14.64
C LYS A 126 6.15 -27.16 -15.50
N GLY A 127 7.27 -27.52 -14.88
CA GLY A 127 8.55 -27.70 -15.57
C GLY A 127 9.32 -26.42 -15.88
N ALA A 128 8.95 -25.28 -15.28
CA ALA A 128 9.67 -24.01 -15.46
C ALA A 128 11.13 -24.05 -14.98
N PHE A 129 11.47 -24.89 -14.00
CA PHE A 129 12.83 -25.11 -13.50
C PHE A 129 12.99 -26.49 -12.84
N THR A 130 14.23 -26.91 -12.59
CA THR A 130 14.54 -28.16 -11.87
C THR A 130 14.04 -28.08 -10.43
N GLY A 131 13.01 -28.86 -10.08
CA GLY A 131 12.34 -28.82 -8.78
C GLY A 131 10.96 -28.15 -8.78
N ALA A 132 10.49 -27.64 -9.93
CA ALA A 132 9.14 -27.09 -10.06
C ALA A 132 8.06 -28.15 -9.76
N SER A 133 7.05 -27.76 -8.99
CA SER A 133 5.89 -28.61 -8.72
C SER A 133 5.25 -29.12 -10.01
N ALA A 134 4.83 -30.39 -10.00
CA ALA A 134 4.16 -31.02 -11.13
C ALA A 134 2.84 -30.32 -11.51
N ASN A 135 2.27 -29.52 -10.61
CA ASN A 135 1.02 -28.79 -10.80
C ASN A 135 1.23 -27.29 -11.12
N GLY A 136 2.47 -26.82 -11.22
CA GLY A 136 2.78 -25.39 -11.27
C GLY A 136 2.40 -24.66 -9.97
N LYS A 137 2.37 -23.33 -10.03
CA LYS A 137 1.96 -22.46 -8.91
C LYS A 137 1.30 -21.19 -9.45
N THR A 138 0.15 -20.84 -8.89
CA THR A 138 -0.51 -19.54 -9.15
C THR A 138 0.24 -18.42 -8.40
N GLY A 139 0.51 -17.32 -9.09
CA GLY A 139 1.16 -16.15 -8.49
C GLY A 139 0.28 -15.39 -7.52
N LEU A 140 0.89 -14.73 -6.55
CA LEU A 140 0.20 -13.94 -5.53
C LEU A 140 -0.49 -12.70 -6.11
N ILE A 141 0.03 -12.13 -7.21
CA ILE A 141 -0.64 -11.05 -7.94
C ILE A 141 -1.98 -11.55 -8.51
N GLN A 142 -1.98 -12.75 -9.09
CA GLN A 142 -3.19 -13.36 -9.63
C GLN A 142 -4.17 -13.75 -8.51
N ALA A 143 -3.67 -14.22 -7.37
CA ALA A 143 -4.50 -14.50 -6.19
C ALA A 143 -5.14 -13.23 -5.59
N ALA A 144 -4.48 -12.08 -5.72
CA ALA A 144 -4.97 -10.77 -5.29
C ALA A 144 -5.87 -10.08 -6.33
N ASN A 145 -6.21 -10.73 -7.45
CA ASN A 145 -7.00 -10.14 -8.52
C ASN A 145 -8.33 -9.56 -8.01
N THR A 146 -8.67 -8.35 -8.47
CA THR A 146 -9.81 -7.53 -8.00
C THR A 146 -9.76 -7.12 -6.53
N GLY A 147 -8.66 -7.39 -5.84
CA GLY A 147 -8.44 -7.14 -4.42
C GLY A 147 -7.23 -6.22 -4.19
N THR A 148 -6.56 -6.43 -3.06
CA THR A 148 -5.39 -5.65 -2.68
C THR A 148 -4.20 -6.58 -2.45
N LEU A 149 -3.05 -6.22 -3.02
CA LEU A 149 -1.77 -6.84 -2.72
C LEU A 149 -0.94 -5.87 -1.87
N PHE A 150 -0.53 -6.30 -0.69
CA PHE A 150 0.34 -5.57 0.21
C PHE A 150 1.73 -6.21 0.22
N LEU A 151 2.72 -5.44 -0.23
CA LEU A 151 4.13 -5.81 -0.24
C LEU A 151 4.80 -5.07 0.90
N ASP A 152 5.18 -5.77 1.97
CA ASP A 152 5.92 -5.19 3.09
C ASP A 152 7.42 -5.46 2.90
N GLU A 153 8.19 -4.39 2.85
CA GLU A 153 9.63 -4.37 2.98
C GLU A 153 9.97 -3.60 4.27
N THR A 154 11.08 -3.94 4.93
CA THR A 154 11.39 -3.48 6.31
C THR A 154 11.14 -1.98 6.58
N ARG A 155 11.36 -1.09 5.60
CA ARG A 155 11.09 0.36 5.69
C ARG A 155 10.02 0.90 4.73
N LEU A 156 9.60 0.12 3.74
CA LEU A 156 8.76 0.57 2.64
C LEU A 156 7.68 -0.46 2.39
N ALA A 157 6.43 -0.06 2.33
CA ALA A 157 5.37 -0.97 1.94
C ALA A 157 4.59 -0.40 0.75
N LEU A 158 4.22 -1.25 -0.19
CA LEU A 158 3.40 -0.88 -1.35
C LEU A 158 2.07 -1.61 -1.30
N VAL A 159 0.99 -0.85 -1.38
CA VAL A 159 -0.37 -1.32 -1.51
C VAL A 159 -0.76 -1.18 -2.97
N ILE A 160 -0.82 -2.30 -3.69
CA ILE A 160 -1.28 -2.35 -5.06
C ILE A 160 -2.78 -2.62 -5.07
N CYS A 161 -3.46 -1.85 -5.89
CA CYS A 161 -4.89 -1.70 -5.96
C CYS A 161 -5.35 -2.18 -7.35
N HIS A 162 -5.90 -3.39 -7.44
CA HIS A 162 -6.42 -3.95 -8.69
C HIS A 162 -7.94 -3.86 -8.78
#